data_AF-A0AA37WIH0-F1
#
_entry.id   AF-A0AA37WIH0-F1
#
_cell.length_a   1.000
_cell.length_b   1.000
_cell.length_c   1.000
_cell.angle_alpha   90.00
_cell.angle_beta   90.00
_cell.angle_gamma   90.00
#
_symmetry.space_group_name_H-M   'P 1'
#
loop_
_entity.id
_entity.type
_entity.pdbx_description
1 polymer ?
#
loop_
_entity_poly.entity_id
_entity_poly.type
_entity_poly.pdbx_seq_one_letter_code
_entity_poly.pdbx_strand_id
1 'polypeptide(L)'
;MKPITQEVLHRAAIYSLAMLWIFTGLTSLFFSPDIGYQILASAGLFGTLADISVIGGGALDIALGLWLLTSFRIKLCCLIQVAVIVFYMVLLTFIDAAFWLHPFGPVTKNFPILVLIIFVYSWHQDKG
;
A
#
# COMPACT_ATOMS: atom_id res chain seq x y z
N MET A 1 -30.00 -16.20 1.35
CA MET A 1 -28.69 -15.65 1.75
C MET A 1 -28.90 -14.57 2.79
N LYS A 2 -28.20 -14.60 3.92
CA LYS A 2 -28.27 -13.54 4.94
C LYS A 2 -27.47 -12.33 4.42
N PRO A 3 -28.00 -11.10 4.44
CA PRO A 3 -27.26 -9.94 3.94
C PRO A 3 -25.99 -9.72 4.77
N ILE A 4 -24.88 -9.40 4.09
CA ILE A 4 -23.63 -9.02 4.74
C ILE A 4 -23.88 -7.70 5.49
N THR A 5 -23.58 -7.68 6.79
CA THR A 5 -23.72 -6.46 7.58
C THR A 5 -22.58 -5.49 7.29
N GLN A 6 -22.87 -4.19 7.38
CA GLN A 6 -21.88 -3.14 7.14
C GLN A 6 -20.66 -3.25 8.08
N GLU A 7 -20.86 -3.67 9.33
CA GLU A 7 -19.77 -3.95 10.28
C GLU A 7 -18.82 -5.07 9.80
N VAL A 8 -19.37 -6.13 9.20
CA VAL A 8 -18.54 -7.24 8.66
C VAL A 8 -17.75 -6.74 7.45
N LEU A 9 -18.37 -5.95 6.57
CA LEU A 9 -17.71 -5.38 5.40
C LEU A 9 -16.57 -4.42 5.80
N HIS A 10 -16.79 -3.58 6.81
CA HIS A 10 -15.77 -2.68 7.34
C HIS A 10 -14.56 -3.43 7.91
N ARG A 11 -14.80 -4.46 8.73
CA ARG A 11 -13.70 -5.30 9.26
C ARG A 11 -12.95 -6.02 8.14
N ALA A 12 -13.68 -6.56 7.15
CA ALA A 12 -13.07 -7.19 5.99
C ALA A 12 -12.20 -6.22 5.18
N ALA A 13 -12.63 -4.96 5.03
CA ALA A 13 -11.84 -3.92 4.38
C ALA A 13 -10.52 -3.65 5.13
N ILE A 14 -10.56 -3.53 6.46
CA ILE A 14 -9.35 -3.35 7.29
C ILE A 14 -8.41 -4.55 7.12
N TYR A 15 -8.91 -5.77 7.24
CA TYR A 15 -8.07 -6.97 7.11
C TYR A 15 -7.50 -7.12 5.70
N SER A 16 -8.26 -6.80 4.66
CA SER A 16 -7.80 -6.84 3.27
C SER A 16 -6.68 -5.84 3.02
N LEU A 17 -6.84 -4.59 3.48
CA LEU A 17 -5.80 -3.57 3.37
C LEU A 17 -4.56 -3.93 4.19
N ALA A 18 -4.73 -4.40 5.43
CA ALA A 18 -3.61 -4.78 6.27
C ALA A 18 -2.82 -5.95 5.68
N MET A 19 -3.51 -6.96 5.14
CA MET A 19 -2.89 -8.07 4.42
C MET A 19 -2.09 -7.55 3.22
N LEU A 20 -2.66 -6.64 2.43
CA LEU A 20 -1.98 -6.06 1.28
C LEU A 20 -0.69 -5.35 1.68
N TRP A 21 -0.73 -4.49 2.69
CA TRP A 21 0.44 -3.75 3.18
C TRP A 21 1.52 -4.65 3.78
N ILE A 22 1.14 -5.60 4.63
CA ILE A 22 2.10 -6.54 5.22
C ILE A 22 2.74 -7.41 4.14
N PHE A 23 1.95 -7.93 3.21
CA PHE A 23 2.45 -8.83 2.19
C PHE A 23 3.34 -8.12 1.16
N THR A 24 3.00 -6.89 0.78
CA THR A 24 3.86 -6.06 -0.09
C THR A 24 5.19 -5.76 0.58
N GLY A 25 5.20 -5.37 1.85
CA GLY A 25 6.44 -5.13 2.59
C GLY A 25 7.28 -6.40 2.79
N LEU A 26 6.65 -7.54 3.11
CA LEU A 26 7.34 -8.83 3.16
C LEU A 26 7.93 -9.24 1.81
N THR A 27 7.23 -8.93 0.72
CA THR A 27 7.72 -9.21 -0.63
C THR A 27 8.96 -8.37 -0.94
N SER A 28 8.94 -7.09 -0.60
CA SER A 28 10.07 -6.17 -0.78
C SER A 28 11.29 -6.54 0.06
N LEU A 29 11.10 -7.07 1.27
CA LEU A 29 12.20 -7.39 2.20
C LEU A 29 12.73 -8.82 2.06
N PHE A 30 11.85 -9.80 1.82
CA PHE A 30 12.19 -11.22 1.97
C PHE A 30 11.93 -12.06 0.71
N PHE A 31 10.80 -11.89 0.02
CA PHE A 31 10.45 -12.80 -1.07
C PHE A 31 11.04 -12.42 -2.41
N SER A 32 11.16 -11.13 -2.70
CA SER A 32 11.66 -10.65 -4.00
C SER A 32 12.37 -9.28 -3.89
N PRO A 33 13.36 -9.12 -2.98
CA PRO A 33 14.11 -7.87 -2.87
C PRO A 33 14.81 -7.51 -4.19
N ASP A 34 15.30 -8.50 -4.95
CA ASP A 34 16.03 -8.30 -6.21
C ASP A 34 15.19 -7.56 -7.26
N ILE A 35 13.87 -7.77 -7.30
CA ILE A 35 12.97 -7.08 -8.23
C ILE A 35 12.92 -5.59 -7.89
N GLY A 36 12.84 -5.24 -6.60
CA GLY A 36 12.88 -3.85 -6.15
C GLY A 36 14.19 -3.16 -6.55
N TYR A 37 15.32 -3.82 -6.33
CA TYR A 37 16.63 -3.29 -6.76
C TYR A 37 16.75 -3.15 -8.27
N GLN A 38 16.21 -4.07 -9.07
CA GLN A 38 16.21 -3.96 -10.54
C GLN A 38 15.39 -2.78 -11.04
N ILE A 39 14.22 -2.54 -10.44
CA ILE A 39 13.37 -1.38 -10.77
C ILE A 39 14.09 -0.07 -10.41
N LEU A 40 14.79 -0.02 -9.28
CA LEU A 40 15.54 1.17 -8.89
C LEU A 40 16.79 1.38 -9.76
N ALA A 41 17.46 0.29 -10.14
CA ALA A 41 18.60 0.32 -11.04
C ALA A 41 18.24 0.86 -12.43
N SER A 42 17.04 0.59 -12.96
CA SER A 42 16.60 1.15 -14.24
C SER A 42 16.42 2.68 -14.18
N ALA A 43 16.20 3.24 -12.99
CA ALA A 43 16.18 4.68 -12.72
C ALA A 43 17.55 5.27 -12.34
N GLY A 44 18.62 4.47 -12.39
CA GLY A 44 19.97 4.90 -12.02
C GLY A 44 20.21 5.00 -10.51
N LEU A 45 19.33 4.43 -9.68
CA LEU A 45 19.47 4.40 -8.22
C LEU A 45 20.23 3.14 -7.80
N PHE A 46 21.38 3.33 -7.15
CA PHE A 46 22.26 2.23 -6.73
C PHE A 46 22.77 2.41 -5.29
N GLY A 47 23.32 1.32 -4.73
CA GLY A 47 23.96 1.31 -3.41
C GLY A 47 22.99 1.73 -2.30
N THR A 48 23.49 2.54 -1.35
CA THR A 48 22.76 2.91 -0.14
C THR A 48 21.39 3.54 -0.40
N LEU A 49 21.22 4.30 -1.49
CA LEU A 49 19.93 4.92 -1.81
C LEU A 49 18.90 3.88 -2.25
N ALA A 50 19.34 2.84 -2.95
CA ALA A 50 18.48 1.72 -3.30
C ALA A 50 18.12 0.90 -2.05
N ASP A 51 19.10 0.64 -1.17
CA ASP A 51 18.87 -0.08 0.10
C ASP A 51 17.85 0.63 0.98
N ILE A 52 18.00 1.95 1.16
CA ILE A 52 17.05 2.77 1.92
C ILE A 52 15.65 2.70 1.29
N SER A 53 15.57 2.72 -0.04
CA SER A 53 14.28 2.69 -0.74
C SER A 53 13.58 1.34 -0.60
N VAL A 54 14.29 0.23 -0.81
CA VAL A 54 13.72 -1.13 -0.69
C VAL A 54 13.41 -1.48 0.76
N ILE A 55 14.38 -1.28 1.66
CA ILE A 55 14.24 -1.65 3.07
C ILE A 55 13.27 -0.70 3.77
N GLY A 56 13.43 0.61 3.54
CA GLY A 56 12.56 1.63 4.12
C GLY A 56 11.14 1.53 3.60
N GLY A 57 10.95 1.32 2.30
CA GLY A 57 9.63 1.10 1.70
C GLY A 57 8.97 -0.17 2.25
N GLY A 58 9.68 -1.29 2.26
CA GLY A 58 9.15 -2.55 2.79
C GLY A 58 8.81 -2.50 4.28
N ALA A 59 9.64 -1.84 5.10
CA ALA A 59 9.37 -1.65 6.52
C ALA A 59 8.18 -0.71 6.76
N LEU A 60 8.07 0.37 5.98
CA LEU A 60 6.94 1.30 6.02
C LEU A 60 5.62 0.58 5.69
N ASP A 61 5.63 -0.26 4.66
CA ASP A 61 4.46 -1.04 4.26
C ASP A 61 3.99 -1.95 5.40
N ILE A 62 4.89 -2.73 6.01
CA ILE A 62 4.55 -3.58 7.16
C ILE A 62 4.01 -2.75 8.34
N ALA A 63 4.66 -1.62 8.64
CA ALA A 63 4.24 -0.74 9.73
C ALA A 63 2.82 -0.18 9.50
N LEU A 64 2.47 0.21 8.27
CA LEU A 64 1.13 0.68 7.93
C LEU A 64 0.08 -0.43 8.08
N GLY A 65 0.39 -1.65 7.63
CA GLY A 65 -0.53 -2.77 7.77
C GLY A 65 -0.78 -3.13 9.24
N LEU A 66 0.26 -3.18 10.07
CA LEU A 66 0.13 -3.40 11.51
C LEU A 66 -0.62 -2.26 12.22
N TRP A 67 -0.32 -1.01 11.87
CA TRP A 67 -1.02 0.15 12.41
C TRP A 67 -2.52 0.08 12.10
N LEU A 68 -2.88 -0.25 10.86
CA LEU A 68 -4.27 -0.37 10.45
C LEU A 68 -5.04 -1.41 11.29
N LEU A 69 -4.41 -2.54 11.64
CA LEU A 69 -5.01 -3.57 12.49
C LEU A 69 -5.31 -3.09 13.92
N THR A 70 -4.51 -2.17 14.47
CA THR A 70 -4.74 -1.62 15.81
C THR A 70 -5.97 -0.71 15.87
N SER A 71 -6.48 -0.24 14.72
CA SER A 71 -7.53 0.79 14.62
C SER A 71 -7.23 2.10 15.37
N PHE A 72 -6.01 2.27 15.89
CA PHE A 72 -5.61 3.47 16.61
C PHE A 72 -5.42 4.64 15.64
N ARG A 73 -6.07 5.78 15.89
CA ARG A 73 -5.99 6.97 15.01
C ARG A 73 -6.21 6.62 13.52
N ILE A 74 -7.18 5.76 13.23
CA ILE A 74 -7.38 5.17 11.90
C ILE A 74 -7.53 6.20 10.77
N LYS A 75 -8.11 7.38 11.05
CA LYS A 75 -8.21 8.49 10.08
C LYS A 75 -6.82 8.96 9.62
N LEU A 76 -5.87 9.10 10.56
CA LEU A 76 -4.50 9.47 10.24
C LEU A 76 -3.80 8.33 9.48
N CYS A 77 -3.99 7.08 9.91
CA CYS A 77 -3.46 5.92 9.19
C CYS A 77 -3.92 5.89 7.72
N CYS A 78 -5.21 6.14 7.46
CA CYS A 78 -5.77 6.22 6.11
C CYS A 78 -5.15 7.36 5.28
N LEU A 79 -5.00 8.56 5.86
CA LEU A 79 -4.35 9.69 5.19
C LEU A 79 -2.90 9.38 4.81
N ILE A 80 -2.13 8.75 5.71
CA ILE A 80 -0.76 8.33 5.42
C ILE A 80 -0.72 7.25 4.34
N GLN A 81 -1.62 6.26 4.38
CA GLN A 81 -1.71 5.24 3.32
C GLN A 81 -1.96 5.88 1.94
N VAL A 82 -2.88 6.85 1.83
CA VAL A 82 -3.13 7.58 0.59
C VAL A 82 -1.87 8.31 0.13
N ALA A 83 -1.19 9.02 1.03
CA ALA A 83 0.03 9.76 0.70
C ALA A 83 1.13 8.82 0.17
N VAL A 84 1.34 7.67 0.81
CA VAL A 84 2.34 6.68 0.40
C VAL A 84 1.99 6.07 -0.95
N ILE A 85 0.72 5.70 -1.18
CA ILE A 85 0.27 5.17 -2.48
C ILE A 85 0.50 6.18 -3.59
N VAL A 86 0.11 7.44 -3.40
CA VAL A 86 0.32 8.50 -4.39
C VAL A 86 1.80 8.70 -4.66
N PHE A 87 2.63 8.73 -3.60
CA PHE A 87 4.07 8.83 -3.73
C PHE A 87 4.67 7.68 -4.55
N TYR A 88 4.31 6.42 -4.26
CA TYR A 88 4.78 5.26 -5.03
C TYR A 88 4.30 5.29 -6.49
N MET A 89 3.06 5.71 -6.76
CA MET A 89 2.57 5.85 -8.13
C MET A 89 3.35 6.89 -8.92
N VAL A 90 3.61 8.05 -8.33
CA VAL A 90 4.40 9.12 -8.95
C VAL A 90 5.83 8.65 -9.18
N LEU A 91 6.45 8.03 -8.18
CA LEU A 91 7.80 7.47 -8.28
C LEU A 91 7.89 6.45 -9.42
N LEU A 92 6.99 5.45 -9.45
CA LEU A 92 6.96 4.45 -10.52
C LEU A 92 6.71 5.05 -11.89
N THR A 93 5.90 6.12 -11.99
CA THR A 93 5.65 6.81 -13.26
C THR A 93 6.92 7.48 -13.79
N PHE A 94 7.77 8.02 -12.91
CA PHE A 94 9.06 8.59 -13.30
C PHE A 94 10.12 7.53 -13.61
N ILE A 95 10.08 6.39 -12.92
CA ILE A 95 11.00 5.26 -13.16
C ILE A 95 10.68 4.60 -14.51
N ASP A 96 9.42 4.19 -14.71
CA ASP A 96 8.94 3.60 -15.95
C ASP A 96 7.41 3.76 -16.09
N ALA A 97 7.00 4.68 -16.97
CA ALA A 97 5.59 4.92 -17.25
C ALA A 97 4.86 3.70 -17.85
N ALA A 98 5.57 2.68 -18.36
CA ALA A 98 4.96 1.45 -18.85
C ALA A 98 4.26 0.65 -17.73
N PHE A 99 4.58 0.90 -16.45
CA PHE A 99 3.88 0.28 -15.31
C PHE A 99 2.37 0.58 -15.25
N TRP A 100 1.90 1.62 -15.96
CA TRP A 100 0.47 1.90 -16.14
C TRP A 100 -0.24 0.86 -17.02
N LEU A 101 0.46 0.31 -18.01
CA LEU A 101 -0.07 -0.64 -18.99
C LEU A 101 0.40 -2.08 -18.73
N HIS A 102 1.13 -2.30 -17.64
CA HIS A 102 1.66 -3.61 -17.27
C HIS A 102 0.51 -4.60 -16.98
N PRO A 103 0.59 -5.86 -17.44
CA PRO A 103 -0.53 -6.82 -17.40
C PRO A 103 -1.02 -7.13 -15.98
N PHE A 104 -0.14 -7.00 -14.98
CA PHE A 104 -0.49 -7.19 -13.57
C PHE A 104 -0.99 -5.91 -12.87
N GLY A 105 -1.13 -4.80 -13.59
CA GLY A 105 -1.70 -3.54 -13.13
C GLY A 105 -1.11 -2.97 -11.82
N PRO A 106 0.22 -2.90 -11.64
CA PRO A 106 0.84 -2.44 -10.39
C PRO A 106 0.44 -1.02 -10.01
N VAL A 107 0.22 -0.14 -10.99
CA VAL A 107 -0.27 1.23 -10.76
C VAL A 107 -1.80 1.27 -10.73
N THR A 108 -2.48 0.59 -11.66
CA THR A 108 -3.94 0.66 -11.80
C THR A 108 -4.69 0.01 -10.64
N LYS A 109 -4.13 -1.01 -9.98
CA LYS A 109 -4.70 -1.61 -8.76
C LYS A 109 -4.77 -0.63 -7.58
N ASN A 110 -4.02 0.47 -7.61
CA ASN A 110 -4.05 1.46 -6.52
C ASN A 110 -5.35 2.27 -6.49
N PHE A 111 -6.04 2.45 -7.62
CA PHE A 111 -7.33 3.15 -7.64
C PHE A 111 -8.41 2.46 -6.78
N PRO A 112 -8.70 1.15 -6.95
CA PRO A 112 -9.66 0.48 -6.06
C PRO A 112 -9.16 0.40 -4.61
N ILE A 113 -7.85 0.34 -4.37
CA ILE A 113 -7.28 0.39 -3.00
C ILE A 113 -7.57 1.75 -2.35
N LEU A 114 -7.40 2.86 -3.08
CA LEU A 114 -7.72 4.21 -2.59
C LEU A 114 -9.20 4.33 -2.23
N VAL A 115 -10.10 3.78 -3.05
CA VAL A 115 -11.54 3.74 -2.73
C VAL A 115 -11.80 2.94 -1.45
N LEU A 116 -11.13 1.80 -1.26
CA LEU A 116 -11.27 0.99 -0.05
C LEU A 116 -10.76 1.71 1.20
N ILE A 117 -9.66 2.47 1.08
CA ILE A 117 -9.15 3.33 2.17
C ILE A 117 -10.15 4.44 2.49
N ILE A 118 -10.73 5.09 1.48
CA ILE A 118 -11.76 6.13 1.67
C ILE A 118 -12.99 5.55 2.38
N PHE A 119 -13.40 4.32 2.04
CA PHE A 119 -14.49 3.62 2.71
C PHE A 119 -14.20 3.37 4.21
N VAL A 120 -12.99 2.92 4.55
CA VAL A 120 -12.57 2.77 5.95
C VAL A 120 -12.51 4.13 6.66
N TYR A 121 -12.04 5.17 5.97
CA TYR A 121 -11.98 6.53 6.49
C TYR A 121 -13.37 7.09 6.80
N SER A 122 -14.34 6.93 5.89
CA SER A 122 -15.70 7.45 6.04
C SER A 122 -16.47 6.75 7.15
N TRP A 123 -16.26 5.46 7.35
CA TRP A 123 -16.89 4.70 8.43
C TRP A 123 -16.63 5.28 9.82
N HIS A 124 -15.44 5.85 10.02
CA HIS A 124 -15.05 6.48 11.27
C HIS A 124 -15.40 7.98 11.35
N GLN A 125 -15.96 8.59 10.29
CA GLN A 125 -16.59 9.91 10.39
C GLN A 125 -17.95 9.82 11.06
N ASP A 126 -18.74 8.78 10.77
CA ASP A 126 -20.12 8.65 11.26
C ASP A 126 -20.23 8.26 12.76
N LYS A 127 -19.13 7.88 13.40
CA LYS A 127 -19.09 7.45 14.82
C LYS A 127 -18.45 8.47 15.78
N GLY A 128 -18.06 9.65 15.29
CA GLY A 128 -17.51 10.74 16.11
C GLY A 128 -18.40 11.97 16.05
#